data_AF-A0A8H5U5Y1-F1
#
_entry.id   AF-A0A8H5U5Y1-F1
#
_cell.length_a   1.000
_cell.length_b   1.000
_cell.length_c   1.000
_cell.angle_alpha   90.00
_cell.angle_beta   90.00
_cell.angle_gamma   90.00
#
_symmetry.space_group_name_H-M   'P 1'
#
loop_
_entity.id
_entity.type
_entity.pdbx_description
1 polymer ?
#
loop_
_entity_poly.entity_id
_entity_poly.type
_entity_poly.pdbx_seq_one_letter_code
_entity_poly.pdbx_strand_id
1 'polypeptide(L)'
;MTQTYDYVPETVSFDSLHKFLGTGFLSRNKTTQASLWWGESLMSTFWGEVTLMLQDQRGAIKDDDDKIELNKGTVSFMMNDTLPNIHDPGFFSLDYRFYGSKIDEVACCPDLPLPLTAKALDRSDTYPNIWIKADSLAKAAYSTILVDLGQKAAPKSNVLTDTKLLTRHTENFSTARMANLISGPANDSYSALKKTTGSLGIAPSVIDTTYICQVPRLKPAGNLIVAITVADLVLLQAVWQLYKLSTEFYLGKKNRETVPCERCSGAGQVNDSVPPSMPSQESGLEYFPLVNTPGQSEGLLTGSRV
;
A
#
# COMPACT_ATOMS: atom_id res chain seq x y z
N MET A 1 12.85 9.90 -20.96
CA MET A 1 12.43 8.73 -20.18
C MET A 1 10.94 8.86 -19.96
N THR A 2 10.18 7.81 -20.15
CA THR A 2 8.72 7.83 -20.00
C THR A 2 8.36 6.86 -18.89
N GLN A 3 7.88 7.37 -17.76
CA GLN A 3 7.38 6.57 -16.65
C GLN A 3 5.86 6.53 -16.75
N THR A 4 5.26 5.35 -16.59
CA THR A 4 3.80 5.26 -16.45
C THR A 4 3.48 5.21 -14.96
N TYR A 5 2.68 6.16 -14.50
CA TYR A 5 2.17 6.17 -13.13
C TYR A 5 0.77 5.59 -13.15
N ASP A 6 0.57 4.43 -12.51
CA ASP A 6 -0.77 4.03 -12.10
C ASP A 6 -1.15 4.88 -10.88
N TYR A 7 -2.19 5.69 -11.00
CA TYR A 7 -2.72 6.45 -9.86
C TYR A 7 -3.19 5.47 -8.80
N VAL A 8 -2.55 5.48 -7.65
CA VAL A 8 -2.78 4.50 -6.59
C VAL A 8 -3.34 5.15 -5.35
N PRO A 9 -4.29 4.49 -4.65
CA PRO A 9 -4.95 5.02 -3.46
C PRO A 9 -3.99 5.31 -2.29
N GLU A 10 -4.42 6.21 -1.40
CA GLU A 10 -3.65 6.87 -0.33
C GLU A 10 -2.96 5.96 0.71
N THR A 11 -3.08 4.63 0.62
CA THR A 11 -2.72 3.69 1.71
C THR A 11 -1.49 2.81 1.45
N VAL A 12 -0.60 3.14 0.51
CA VAL A 12 0.54 2.27 0.16
C VAL A 12 1.82 2.66 0.91
N SER A 13 2.47 1.64 1.50
CA SER A 13 3.74 1.74 2.23
C SER A 13 4.96 1.89 1.31
N PHE A 14 5.91 2.74 1.70
CA PHE A 14 7.22 2.92 1.04
C PHE A 14 8.06 1.63 1.00
N ASP A 15 7.79 0.66 1.87
CA ASP A 15 8.52 -0.62 1.89
C ASP A 15 8.29 -1.44 0.59
N SER A 16 7.20 -1.15 -0.12
CA SER A 16 6.86 -1.79 -1.40
C SER A 16 7.34 -1.02 -2.63
N LEU A 17 8.13 0.06 -2.49
CA LEU A 17 8.52 0.91 -3.64
C LEU A 17 9.18 0.14 -4.78
N HIS A 18 9.92 -0.92 -4.44
CA HIS A 18 10.58 -1.81 -5.39
C HIS A 18 9.60 -2.73 -6.17
N LYS A 19 8.42 -3.00 -5.62
CA LYS A 19 7.35 -3.82 -6.23
C LYS A 19 6.29 -2.97 -6.92
N PHE A 20 6.04 -1.78 -6.40
CA PHE A 20 4.87 -0.99 -6.75
C PHE A 20 4.98 -0.28 -8.10
N LEU A 21 6.19 -0.11 -8.63
CA LEU A 21 6.39 0.47 -9.95
C LEU A 21 6.37 -0.55 -11.09
N GLY A 22 6.32 -1.87 -10.84
CA GLY A 22 6.40 -2.92 -11.89
C GLY A 22 7.65 -2.84 -12.81
N THR A 23 8.49 -1.85 -12.54
CA THR A 23 9.66 -1.30 -13.21
C THR A 23 10.43 -0.67 -12.03
N GLY A 24 11.76 -0.70 -11.97
CA GLY A 24 12.48 -0.16 -10.81
C GLY A 24 12.14 1.30 -10.49
N PHE A 25 12.65 1.82 -9.36
CA PHE A 25 12.67 3.27 -9.09
C PHE A 25 13.09 4.04 -10.35
N LEU A 26 12.45 5.18 -10.57
CA LEU A 26 12.46 6.03 -11.78
C LEU A 26 13.66 5.78 -12.68
N SER A 27 14.89 5.95 -12.19
CA SER A 27 16.06 5.43 -12.90
C SER A 27 17.26 5.19 -11.99
N ARG A 28 18.01 4.12 -12.30
CA ARG A 28 19.26 3.74 -11.65
C ARG A 28 20.51 4.09 -12.45
N ASN A 29 20.40 4.88 -13.52
CA ASN A 29 21.57 5.26 -14.30
C ASN A 29 22.38 6.37 -13.60
N LYS A 30 23.46 5.99 -12.92
CA LYS A 30 24.31 6.91 -12.16
C LYS A 30 25.02 7.98 -13.00
N THR A 31 25.14 7.83 -14.33
CA THR A 31 25.87 8.78 -15.20
C THR A 31 24.93 9.73 -15.94
N THR A 32 23.85 9.22 -16.53
CA THR A 32 22.91 10.08 -17.30
C THR A 32 21.79 10.63 -16.44
N GLN A 33 21.51 10.01 -15.29
CA GLN A 33 20.40 10.37 -14.39
C GLN A 33 20.86 10.41 -12.93
N ALA A 34 22.02 11.03 -12.71
CA ALA A 34 22.68 11.08 -11.41
C ALA A 34 21.76 11.63 -10.31
N SER A 35 20.97 12.67 -10.58
CA SER A 35 20.05 13.25 -9.59
C SER A 35 18.98 12.26 -9.13
N LEU A 36 18.36 11.49 -10.03
CA LEU A 36 17.37 10.46 -9.65
C LEU A 36 18.04 9.29 -8.91
N TRP A 37 19.23 8.88 -9.35
CA TRP A 37 20.02 7.84 -8.69
C TRP A 37 20.37 8.22 -7.23
N TRP A 38 20.74 9.49 -7.00
CA TRP A 38 20.94 10.03 -5.66
C TRP A 38 19.63 10.19 -4.88
N GLY A 39 18.53 10.53 -5.56
CA GLY A 39 17.19 10.59 -4.96
C GLY A 39 16.75 9.26 -4.37
N GLU A 40 16.88 8.16 -5.13
CA GLU A 40 16.63 6.80 -4.64
C GLU A 40 17.47 6.47 -3.40
N SER A 41 18.75 6.85 -3.46
CA SER A 41 19.71 6.58 -2.41
C SER A 41 19.35 7.30 -1.12
N LEU A 42 19.04 8.60 -1.19
CA LEU A 42 18.60 9.39 -0.03
C LEU A 42 17.31 8.86 0.57
N MET A 43 16.29 8.61 -0.26
CA MET A 43 15.00 8.13 0.23
C MET A 43 15.13 6.76 0.91
N SER A 44 15.85 5.82 0.29
CA SER A 44 16.02 4.47 0.84
C SER A 44 16.80 4.48 2.14
N THR A 45 17.89 5.26 2.20
CA THR A 45 18.72 5.35 3.41
C THR A 45 17.97 6.00 4.55
N PHE A 46 17.34 7.17 4.34
CA PHE A 46 16.61 7.84 5.41
C PHE A 46 15.35 7.08 5.83
N TRP A 47 14.68 6.38 4.92
CA TRP A 47 13.59 5.47 5.28
C TRP A 47 14.08 4.34 6.20
N GLY A 48 15.21 3.73 5.87
CA GLY A 48 15.84 2.69 6.69
C GLY A 48 16.26 3.20 8.08
N GLU A 49 16.82 4.41 8.16
CA GLU A 49 17.19 5.04 9.44
C GLU A 49 15.96 5.38 10.29
N VAL A 50 14.93 6.02 9.72
CA VAL A 50 13.68 6.34 10.45
C VAL A 50 13.01 5.07 10.96
N THR A 51 12.96 4.02 10.13
CA THR A 51 12.37 2.73 10.52
C THR A 51 13.16 2.08 11.64
N LEU A 52 14.50 2.11 11.58
CA LEU A 52 15.35 1.61 12.65
C LEU A 52 15.12 2.38 13.96
N MET A 53 15.07 3.71 13.89
CA MET A 53 14.80 4.54 15.06
C MET A 53 13.42 4.24 15.67
N LEU A 54 12.38 4.04 14.84
CA LEU A 54 11.07 3.63 15.33
C LEU A 54 11.10 2.25 15.99
N GLN A 55 11.90 1.31 15.49
CA GLN A 55 12.10 -0.01 16.12
C GLN A 55 12.83 0.10 17.46
N ASP A 56 13.87 0.93 17.54
CA ASP A 56 14.60 1.19 18.78
C ASP A 56 13.67 1.83 19.82
N GLN A 57 12.85 2.81 19.40
CA GLN A 57 11.83 3.43 20.26
C GLN A 57 10.81 2.40 20.76
N ARG A 58 10.39 1.42 19.95
CA ARG A 58 9.52 0.32 20.41
C ARG A 58 10.21 -0.58 21.43
N GLY A 59 11.50 -0.88 21.21
CA GLY A 59 12.29 -1.70 22.13
C GLY A 59 12.45 -1.06 23.51
N ALA A 60 12.63 0.27 23.55
CA ALA A 60 12.84 1.04 24.77
C ALA A 60 11.59 1.22 25.65
N ILE A 61 10.38 1.00 25.13
CA ILE A 61 9.12 1.14 25.90
C ILE A 61 9.05 0.14 27.06
N LYS A 62 9.72 -1.01 26.94
CA LYS A 62 9.76 -2.01 28.02
C LYS A 62 10.27 -1.44 29.35
N ASP A 63 10.94 -0.29 29.30
CA ASP A 63 11.58 0.36 30.43
C ASP A 63 10.87 1.67 30.87
N ASP A 64 9.75 2.08 30.24
CA ASP A 64 9.09 3.37 30.48
C ASP A 64 7.56 3.29 30.34
N ASP A 65 6.85 3.32 31.48
CA ASP A 65 5.38 3.18 31.56
C ASP A 65 4.60 4.34 30.92
N ASP A 66 5.24 5.50 30.68
CA ASP A 66 4.60 6.69 30.11
C ASP A 66 4.60 6.70 28.56
N LYS A 67 5.23 5.69 27.92
CA LYS A 67 5.31 5.58 26.44
C LYS A 67 4.36 4.53 25.90
N ILE A 68 3.72 4.85 24.78
CA ILE A 68 2.81 3.92 24.09
C ILE A 68 3.58 3.01 23.12
N GLU A 69 3.13 1.76 22.99
CA GLU A 69 3.64 0.80 21.99
C GLU A 69 3.29 1.25 20.56
N LEU A 70 4.20 1.97 19.90
CA LEU A 70 4.00 2.42 18.52
C LEU A 70 3.63 1.25 17.62
N ASN A 71 2.44 1.27 17.02
CA ASN A 71 2.00 0.24 16.08
C ASN A 71 1.98 0.79 14.66
N LYS A 72 1.32 1.92 14.46
CA LYS A 72 1.25 2.64 13.18
C LYS A 72 1.30 4.14 13.42
N GLY A 73 1.62 4.92 12.40
CA GLY A 73 1.55 6.36 12.50
C GLY A 73 1.68 7.05 11.17
N THR A 74 1.43 8.34 11.20
CA THR A 74 1.52 9.24 10.06
C THR A 74 2.30 10.48 10.47
N VAL A 75 3.19 10.93 9.60
CA VAL A 75 3.84 12.23 9.69
C VAL A 75 3.57 12.95 8.38
N SER A 76 2.92 14.11 8.47
CA SER A 76 2.62 14.98 7.35
C SER A 76 3.58 16.16 7.36
N PHE A 77 4.17 16.46 6.20
CA PHE A 77 5.08 17.59 6.02
C PHE A 77 4.45 18.62 5.10
N MET A 78 4.41 19.87 5.57
CA MET A 78 3.90 21.01 4.82
C MET A 78 5.00 22.05 4.68
N MET A 79 5.28 22.46 3.44
CA MET A 79 6.31 23.45 3.15
C MET A 79 6.03 24.76 3.88
N ASN A 80 7.05 25.33 4.51
CA ASN A 80 7.00 26.68 5.05
C ASN A 80 7.42 27.68 3.96
N ASP A 81 6.55 28.61 3.59
CA ASP A 81 6.82 29.58 2.50
C ASP A 81 7.77 30.71 2.88
N THR A 82 8.00 30.88 4.18
CA THR A 82 8.93 31.91 4.69
C THR A 82 10.39 31.48 4.67
N LEU A 83 10.66 30.17 4.58
CA LEU A 83 12.02 29.61 4.64
C LEU A 83 12.42 29.03 3.27
N PRO A 84 13.26 29.73 2.49
CA PRO A 84 13.64 29.28 1.16
C PRO A 84 14.70 28.16 1.16
N ASN A 85 15.45 28.03 2.26
CA ASN A 85 16.58 27.11 2.35
C ASN A 85 16.14 25.73 2.86
N ILE A 86 16.18 24.74 1.96
CA ILE A 86 15.87 23.33 2.27
C ILE A 86 16.78 22.71 3.33
N HIS A 87 17.93 23.33 3.64
CA HIS A 87 18.80 22.87 4.72
C HIS A 87 18.17 23.06 6.10
N ASP A 88 17.35 24.10 6.30
CA ASP A 88 16.81 24.43 7.62
C ASP A 88 15.85 23.33 8.09
N PRO A 89 15.96 22.77 9.31
CA PRO A 89 14.99 21.81 9.84
C PRO A 89 13.61 22.43 10.16
N GLY A 90 13.43 23.74 9.96
CA GLY A 90 12.14 24.43 9.89
C GLY A 90 11.57 24.59 8.49
N PHE A 91 12.25 24.07 7.45
CA PHE A 91 11.79 24.12 6.06
C PHE A 91 10.39 23.52 5.88
N PHE A 92 10.11 22.44 6.61
CA PHE A 92 8.78 21.89 6.75
C PHE A 92 8.21 22.23 8.12
N SER A 93 6.96 22.69 8.11
CA SER A 93 6.06 22.46 9.24
C SER A 93 5.55 21.02 9.17
N LEU A 94 5.24 20.40 10.31
CA LEU A 94 4.76 19.02 10.32
C LEU A 94 3.60 18.81 11.30
N ASP A 95 2.79 17.81 11.00
CA ASP A 95 1.76 17.25 11.89
C ASP A 95 2.01 15.75 11.98
N TYR A 96 1.80 15.15 13.15
CA TYR A 96 2.05 13.73 13.34
C TYR A 96 1.08 13.09 14.32
N ARG A 97 0.80 11.81 14.08
CA ARG A 97 0.00 10.96 14.96
C ARG A 97 0.54 9.55 14.91
N PHE A 98 0.95 9.02 16.05
CA PHE A 98 1.26 7.60 16.21
C PHE A 98 0.22 6.95 17.11
N TYR A 99 -0.20 5.76 16.73
CA TYR A 99 -1.20 4.97 17.43
C TYR A 99 -0.55 3.78 18.11
N GLY A 100 -0.99 3.53 19.34
CA GLY A 100 -0.56 2.44 20.17
C GLY A 100 -1.16 1.09 19.76
N SER A 101 -1.01 0.12 20.64
CA SER A 101 -1.71 -1.17 20.55
C SER A 101 -3.19 -1.03 20.95
N LYS A 102 -3.52 -0.08 21.83
CA LYS A 102 -4.91 0.27 22.19
C LYS A 102 -5.45 1.42 21.35
N ILE A 103 -6.78 1.50 21.24
CA ILE A 103 -7.47 2.45 20.36
C ILE A 103 -7.36 3.91 20.83
N ASP A 104 -7.17 4.10 22.13
CA ASP A 104 -7.07 5.38 22.85
C ASP A 104 -5.61 5.84 23.04
N GLU A 105 -4.64 4.98 22.76
CA GLU A 105 -3.22 5.29 22.83
C GLU A 105 -2.80 6.08 21.58
N VAL A 106 -2.58 7.38 21.74
CA VAL A 106 -2.12 8.25 20.66
C VAL A 106 -0.95 9.11 21.15
N ALA A 107 0.20 8.99 20.47
CA ALA A 107 1.33 9.88 20.64
C ALA A 107 1.24 10.98 19.57
N CYS A 108 0.87 12.17 20.02
CA CYS A 108 0.75 13.37 19.20
C CYS A 108 0.82 14.62 20.08
N CYS A 109 0.63 15.77 19.43
CA CYS A 109 0.07 16.96 20.05
C CYS A 109 0.85 17.48 21.26
N PRO A 110 2.17 17.72 21.12
CA PRO A 110 2.97 18.26 22.20
C PRO A 110 2.51 19.68 22.53
N ASP A 111 2.67 20.10 23.79
CA ASP A 111 2.43 21.48 24.21
C ASP A 111 3.58 22.40 23.76
N LEU A 112 3.67 22.57 22.43
CA LEU A 112 4.69 23.35 21.76
C LEU A 112 4.06 24.42 20.88
N PRO A 113 4.73 25.58 20.72
CA PRO A 113 4.26 26.62 19.81
C PRO A 113 4.14 26.11 18.37
N LEU A 114 3.02 26.44 17.73
CA LEU A 114 2.80 26.19 16.31
C LEU A 114 3.48 27.26 15.44
N PRO A 115 3.93 26.92 14.21
CA PRO A 115 3.90 25.59 13.62
C PRO A 115 4.98 24.65 14.18
N LEU A 116 4.65 23.36 14.34
CA LEU A 116 5.63 22.36 14.73
C LEU A 116 6.66 22.17 13.60
N THR A 117 7.92 22.06 13.99
CA THR A 117 9.04 21.80 13.07
C THR A 117 9.89 20.67 13.62
N ALA A 118 10.65 20.00 12.76
CA ALA A 118 11.56 18.95 13.20
C ALA A 118 12.57 19.48 14.24
N LYS A 119 13.03 20.72 14.08
CA LYS A 119 13.90 21.41 15.05
C LYS A 119 13.27 21.56 16.42
N ALA A 120 11.99 21.92 16.48
CA ALA A 120 11.29 22.14 17.75
C ALA A 120 11.12 20.81 18.49
N LEU A 121 10.65 19.78 17.77
CA LEU A 121 10.38 18.45 18.32
C LEU A 121 11.65 17.70 18.75
N ASP A 122 12.75 17.87 18.02
CA ASP A 122 14.06 17.33 18.37
C ASP A 122 14.60 17.97 19.66
N ARG A 123 14.49 19.30 19.79
CA ARG A 123 14.93 20.03 20.99
C ARG A 123 14.16 19.69 22.25
N SER A 124 12.88 19.37 22.11
CA SER A 124 12.01 18.96 23.22
C SER A 124 12.03 17.46 23.48
N ASP A 125 12.90 16.70 22.78
CA ASP A 125 12.99 15.24 22.88
C ASP A 125 11.60 14.56 22.74
N THR A 126 10.77 15.09 21.85
CA THR A 126 9.37 14.68 21.75
C THR A 126 9.27 13.26 21.22
N TYR A 127 8.45 12.42 21.86
CA TYR A 127 8.24 11.04 21.44
C TYR A 127 7.34 10.94 20.18
N PRO A 128 7.64 10.03 19.22
CA PRO A 128 8.86 9.23 19.10
C PRO A 128 9.99 10.06 18.49
N ASN A 129 11.13 10.18 19.18
CA ASN A 129 12.22 11.07 18.80
C ASN A 129 12.91 10.61 17.49
N ILE A 130 12.31 10.95 16.33
CA ILE A 130 12.75 10.58 14.98
C ILE A 130 12.89 11.79 14.04
N TRP A 131 12.68 12.99 14.56
CA TRP A 131 12.24 14.15 13.78
C TRP A 131 13.23 14.63 12.73
N ILE A 132 14.53 14.67 13.07
CA ILE A 132 15.58 15.11 12.14
C ILE A 132 15.76 14.13 10.97
N LYS A 133 15.65 12.83 11.22
CA LYS A 133 15.72 11.81 10.16
C LYS A 133 14.45 11.80 9.31
N ALA A 134 13.28 11.99 9.93
CA ALA A 134 12.02 12.11 9.21
C ALA A 134 12.00 13.36 8.30
N ASP A 135 12.52 14.49 8.77
CA ASP A 135 12.71 15.71 7.96
C ASP A 135 13.69 15.47 6.79
N SER A 136 14.79 14.76 7.03
CA SER A 136 15.75 14.41 5.97
C SER A 136 15.11 13.52 4.89
N LEU A 137 14.27 12.56 5.28
CA LEU A 137 13.48 11.74 4.37
C LEU A 137 12.50 12.59 3.56
N ALA A 138 11.76 13.51 4.21
CA ALA A 138 10.81 14.39 3.55
C ALA A 138 11.51 15.28 2.50
N LYS A 139 12.68 15.82 2.83
CA LYS A 139 13.51 16.62 1.91
C LYS A 139 14.03 15.80 0.73
N ALA A 140 14.40 14.55 0.96
CA ALA A 140 14.80 13.62 -0.09
C ALA A 140 13.63 13.32 -1.05
N ALA A 141 12.44 13.04 -0.51
CA ALA A 141 11.24 12.81 -1.31
C ALA A 141 10.84 14.06 -2.12
N TYR A 142 10.78 15.22 -1.47
CA TYR A 142 10.49 16.50 -2.13
C TYR A 142 11.47 16.79 -3.28
N SER A 143 12.77 16.67 -3.02
CA SER A 143 13.81 16.93 -4.01
C SER A 143 13.71 15.97 -5.21
N THR A 144 13.43 14.69 -4.93
CA THR A 144 13.25 13.65 -5.95
C THR A 144 12.05 13.93 -6.83
N ILE A 145 10.90 14.30 -6.24
CA ILE A 145 9.68 14.65 -6.98
C ILE A 145 9.93 15.86 -7.89
N LEU A 146 10.64 16.89 -7.43
CA LEU A 146 10.98 18.04 -8.27
C LEU A 146 11.88 17.67 -9.45
N VAL A 147 12.84 16.76 -9.25
CA VAL A 147 13.71 16.26 -10.32
C VAL A 147 12.91 15.47 -11.34
N ASP A 148 12.05 14.57 -10.87
CA ASP A 148 11.19 13.73 -11.72
C ASP A 148 10.22 14.59 -12.55
N LEU A 149 9.54 15.53 -11.91
CA LEU A 149 8.60 16.44 -12.57
C LEU A 149 9.27 17.54 -13.39
N GLY A 150 10.60 17.54 -13.52
CA GLY A 150 11.31 18.48 -14.37
C GLY A 150 11.22 19.94 -13.91
N GLN A 151 10.97 20.18 -12.62
CA GLN A 151 10.68 21.50 -12.04
C GLN A 151 11.95 22.34 -11.81
N LYS A 152 12.56 22.81 -12.91
CA LYS A 152 13.76 23.67 -12.86
C LYS A 152 13.55 25.04 -12.21
N ALA A 153 12.34 25.59 -12.35
CA ALA A 153 11.99 26.93 -11.86
C ALA A 153 11.39 26.91 -10.45
N ALA A 154 11.57 25.80 -9.70
CA ALA A 154 11.08 25.72 -8.33
C ALA A 154 11.70 26.86 -7.49
N PRO A 155 10.89 27.62 -6.71
CA PRO A 155 11.37 28.78 -5.97
C PRO A 155 12.30 28.42 -4.80
N LYS A 156 12.32 27.16 -4.37
CA LYS A 156 13.06 26.68 -3.20
C LYS A 156 14.23 25.78 -3.63
N SER A 157 15.28 25.75 -2.82
CA SER A 157 16.48 24.93 -3.07
C SER A 157 16.15 23.43 -3.17
N ASN A 158 16.91 22.70 -3.99
CA ASN A 158 16.75 21.26 -4.19
C ASN A 158 18.06 20.54 -3.87
N VAL A 159 18.00 19.53 -2.99
CA VAL A 159 19.17 18.74 -2.53
C VAL A 159 19.87 18.06 -3.71
N LEU A 160 19.12 17.65 -4.74
CA LEU A 160 19.60 16.88 -5.88
C LEU A 160 20.16 17.73 -7.03
N THR A 161 20.16 19.06 -6.89
CA THR A 161 20.79 20.00 -7.85
C THR A 161 21.97 20.76 -7.28
N ASP A 162 22.09 20.82 -5.94
CA ASP A 162 23.17 21.50 -5.26
C ASP A 162 24.17 20.49 -4.68
N THR A 163 25.40 20.53 -5.17
CA THR A 163 26.47 19.63 -4.75
C THR A 163 26.84 19.77 -3.29
N LYS A 164 26.73 20.97 -2.69
CA LYS A 164 27.01 21.19 -1.26
C LYS A 164 25.92 20.58 -0.40
N LEU A 165 24.65 20.77 -0.78
CA LEU A 165 23.52 20.18 -0.06
C LEU A 165 23.57 18.65 -0.15
N LEU A 166 23.83 18.09 -1.33
CA LEU A 166 23.93 16.65 -1.49
C LEU A 166 25.11 16.06 -0.70
N THR A 167 26.27 16.72 -0.72
CA THR A 167 27.44 16.28 0.08
C THR A 167 27.08 16.15 1.55
N ARG A 168 26.37 17.13 2.11
CA ARG A 168 25.98 17.12 3.51
C ARG A 168 24.96 16.03 3.83
N HIS A 169 23.94 15.85 3.00
CA HIS A 169 22.93 14.81 3.25
C HIS A 169 23.48 13.38 3.08
N THR A 170 24.62 13.22 2.40
CA THR A 170 25.26 11.92 2.15
C THR A 170 26.49 11.67 3.01
N GLU A 171 26.85 12.58 3.93
CA GLU A 171 28.11 12.51 4.68
C GLU A 171 28.25 11.23 5.52
N ASN A 172 27.14 10.73 6.06
CA ASN A 172 27.09 9.54 6.93
C ASN A 172 26.57 8.29 6.21
N PHE A 173 26.52 8.27 4.89
CA PHE A 173 26.00 7.10 4.15
C PHE A 173 26.80 5.82 4.39
N SER A 174 28.11 5.94 4.57
CA SER A 174 28.99 4.78 4.82
C SER A 174 28.79 4.15 6.20
N THR A 175 28.20 4.88 7.15
CA THR A 175 27.96 4.45 8.54
C THR A 175 26.48 4.33 8.88
N ALA A 176 25.59 4.65 7.95
CA ALA A 176 24.15 4.62 8.15
C ALA A 176 23.69 3.21 8.53
N ARG A 177 23.01 3.09 9.67
CA ARG A 177 22.38 1.85 10.13
C ARG A 177 20.93 1.85 9.69
N MET A 178 20.49 0.75 9.08
CA MET A 178 19.14 0.61 8.53
C MET A 178 18.49 -0.68 9.02
N ALA A 179 17.18 -0.64 9.23
CA ALA A 179 16.41 -1.82 9.60
C ALA A 179 16.03 -2.66 8.37
N ASN A 180 16.63 -3.85 8.22
CA ASN A 180 16.22 -4.92 7.28
C ASN A 180 15.79 -4.47 5.87
N LEU A 181 16.41 -3.41 5.33
CA LEU A 181 16.10 -2.83 4.02
C LEU A 181 17.29 -3.00 3.08
N ILE A 182 17.02 -3.18 1.78
CA ILE A 182 18.06 -3.08 0.76
C ILE A 182 18.42 -1.60 0.63
N SER A 183 19.69 -1.27 0.91
CA SER A 183 20.20 0.09 0.71
C SER A 183 19.94 0.56 -0.71
N GLY A 184 19.68 1.86 -0.86
CA GLY A 184 19.65 2.48 -2.18
C GLY A 184 20.99 2.31 -2.91
N PRO A 185 21.06 2.67 -4.19
CA PRO A 185 22.19 2.27 -5.03
C PRO A 185 23.52 2.94 -4.66
N ALA A 186 23.52 4.04 -3.90
CA ALA A 186 24.73 4.60 -3.30
C ALA A 186 25.09 3.90 -1.98
N ASN A 187 26.35 3.52 -1.85
CA ASN A 187 26.93 2.92 -0.64
C ASN A 187 27.92 3.84 0.09
N ASP A 188 28.11 5.07 -0.38
CA ASP A 188 29.05 6.05 0.17
C ASP A 188 28.56 7.47 -0.13
N SER A 189 29.23 8.45 0.46
CA SER A 189 28.99 9.87 0.32
C SER A 189 29.15 10.36 -1.12
N TYR A 190 28.46 11.47 -1.45
CA TYR A 190 28.62 12.14 -2.73
C TYR A 190 30.07 12.54 -3.00
N SER A 191 30.79 12.99 -1.97
CA SER A 191 32.21 13.35 -2.10
C SER A 191 33.08 12.21 -2.61
N ALA A 192 32.81 10.98 -2.16
CA ALA A 192 33.52 9.78 -2.60
C ALA A 192 33.10 9.36 -4.02
N LEU A 193 31.79 9.38 -4.30
CA LEU A 193 31.25 8.84 -5.55
C LEU A 193 31.17 9.84 -6.70
N LYS A 194 31.38 11.15 -6.47
CA LYS A 194 31.23 12.22 -7.48
C LYS A 194 32.01 12.00 -8.78
N LYS A 195 33.15 11.30 -8.72
CA LYS A 195 33.98 10.99 -9.90
C LYS A 195 33.37 9.89 -10.78
N THR A 196 32.48 9.08 -10.21
CA THR A 196 31.85 7.92 -10.87
C THR A 196 30.37 8.16 -11.17
N THR A 197 29.81 9.26 -10.68
CA THR A 197 28.44 9.72 -10.96
C THR A 197 28.45 10.88 -11.95
N GLY A 198 27.37 11.04 -12.70
CA GLY A 198 27.19 12.14 -13.63
C GLY A 198 26.93 13.49 -12.96
N SER A 199 26.74 14.52 -13.79
CA SER A 199 26.36 15.85 -13.31
C SER A 199 24.96 15.84 -12.70
N LEU A 200 24.79 16.57 -11.61
CA LEU A 200 23.49 16.84 -11.02
C LEU A 200 22.69 17.79 -11.91
N GLY A 201 21.39 17.58 -12.01
CA GLY A 201 20.49 18.43 -12.78
C GLY A 201 19.08 17.89 -12.87
N ILE A 202 18.19 18.75 -13.36
CA ILE A 202 16.80 18.42 -13.61
C ILE A 202 16.63 18.29 -15.13
N ALA A 203 16.12 17.16 -15.60
CA ALA A 203 15.73 16.99 -17.00
C ALA A 203 14.29 17.50 -17.19
N PRO A 204 13.94 18.19 -18.30
CA PRO A 204 12.55 18.53 -18.58
C PRO A 204 11.68 17.26 -18.60
N SER A 205 10.51 17.33 -17.97
CA SER A 205 9.53 16.25 -17.95
C SER A 205 8.25 16.69 -18.68
N VAL A 206 7.50 15.73 -19.21
CA VAL A 206 6.18 15.96 -19.81
C VAL A 206 5.24 14.91 -19.23
N ILE A 207 4.13 15.37 -18.67
CA ILE A 207 3.02 14.49 -18.30
C ILE A 207 2.21 14.28 -19.57
N ASP A 208 2.20 13.04 -20.06
CA ASP A 208 1.40 12.65 -21.21
C ASP A 208 0.29 11.71 -20.72
N THR A 209 -0.95 12.03 -21.06
CA THR A 209 -2.10 11.19 -20.75
C THR A 209 -2.36 10.30 -21.94
N THR A 210 -2.02 9.01 -21.82
CA THR A 210 -2.44 8.02 -22.81
C THR A 210 -3.94 7.79 -22.64
N TYR A 211 -4.77 8.55 -23.37
CA TYR A 211 -6.18 8.22 -23.46
C TYR A 211 -6.28 6.86 -24.14
N ILE A 212 -6.70 5.83 -23.39
CA ILE A 212 -7.20 4.61 -24.01
C ILE A 212 -8.44 5.09 -24.76
N CYS A 213 -8.33 5.25 -26.08
CA CYS A 213 -9.46 5.42 -26.97
C CYS A 213 -10.29 4.13 -26.91
N GLN A 214 -11.05 3.92 -25.82
CA GLN A 214 -12.11 2.95 -25.77
C GLN A 214 -13.17 3.48 -26.72
N VAL A 215 -13.07 3.11 -27.99
CA VAL A 215 -14.19 3.25 -28.91
C VAL A 215 -15.27 2.33 -28.35
N PRO A 216 -16.39 2.87 -27.81
CA PRO A 216 -17.45 2.03 -27.28
C PRO A 216 -17.96 1.17 -28.43
N ARG A 217 -17.58 -0.10 -28.44
CA ARG A 217 -18.10 -1.07 -29.39
C ARG A 217 -19.35 -1.66 -28.77
N LEU A 218 -20.46 -1.55 -29.49
CA LEU A 218 -21.70 -2.23 -29.15
C LEU A 218 -21.37 -3.71 -28.92
N LYS A 219 -21.73 -4.25 -27.76
CA LYS A 219 -21.59 -5.69 -27.50
C LYS A 219 -22.35 -6.45 -28.60
N PRO A 220 -21.86 -7.63 -29.01
CA PRO A 220 -22.57 -8.45 -30.00
C PRO A 220 -24.01 -8.66 -29.59
N ALA A 221 -24.96 -8.54 -30.53
CA ALA A 221 -26.40 -8.61 -30.26
C ALA A 221 -26.79 -9.89 -29.47
N GLY A 222 -26.08 -11.00 -29.69
CA GLY A 222 -26.27 -12.25 -28.95
C GLY A 222 -26.07 -12.10 -27.43
N ASN A 223 -25.04 -11.38 -26.98
CA ASN A 223 -24.80 -11.17 -25.55
C ASN A 223 -25.88 -10.29 -24.91
N LEU A 224 -26.44 -9.36 -25.68
CA LEU A 224 -27.52 -8.50 -25.23
C LEU A 224 -28.83 -9.30 -25.07
N ILE A 225 -29.13 -10.18 -26.02
CA ILE A 225 -30.29 -11.09 -25.95
C ILE A 225 -30.17 -12.03 -24.74
N VAL A 226 -28.99 -12.63 -24.52
CA VAL A 226 -28.76 -13.51 -23.36
C VAL A 226 -28.93 -12.75 -22.05
N ALA A 227 -28.37 -11.54 -21.94
CA ALA A 227 -28.49 -10.72 -20.74
C ALA A 227 -29.95 -10.35 -20.44
N ILE A 228 -30.73 -9.97 -21.45
CA ILE A 228 -32.16 -9.66 -21.31
C ILE A 228 -32.94 -10.91 -20.89
N THR A 229 -32.71 -12.03 -21.57
CA THR A 229 -33.42 -13.29 -21.29
C THR A 229 -33.15 -13.78 -19.86
N VAL A 230 -31.90 -13.68 -19.40
CA VAL A 230 -31.52 -14.06 -18.03
C VAL A 230 -32.17 -13.11 -17.02
N ALA A 231 -32.18 -11.81 -17.27
CA ALA A 231 -32.83 -10.83 -16.40
C ALA A 231 -34.34 -11.09 -16.30
N ASP A 232 -35.01 -11.34 -17.42
CA ASP A 232 -36.45 -11.61 -17.47
C ASP A 232 -36.82 -12.93 -16.78
N LEU A 233 -36.00 -13.98 -16.94
CA LEU A 233 -36.18 -15.26 -16.23
C LEU A 233 -36.08 -15.10 -14.72
N VAL A 234 -35.08 -14.34 -14.24
CA VAL A 234 -34.90 -14.08 -12.81
C VAL A 234 -36.09 -13.28 -12.27
N LEU A 235 -36.56 -12.28 -13.02
CA LEU A 235 -37.69 -11.43 -12.62
C LEU A 235 -39.00 -12.23 -12.60
N LEU A 236 -39.26 -13.07 -13.60
CA LEU A 236 -40.40 -13.99 -13.63
C LEU A 236 -40.36 -14.97 -12.46
N GLN A 237 -39.20 -15.51 -12.12
CA GLN A 237 -39.03 -16.42 -10.99
C GLN A 237 -39.28 -15.71 -9.65
N ALA A 238 -38.82 -14.46 -9.50
CA ALA A 238 -39.09 -13.65 -8.33
C ALA A 238 -40.59 -13.33 -8.18
N VAL A 239 -41.26 -12.93 -9.27
CA VAL A 239 -42.71 -12.66 -9.29
C VAL A 239 -43.52 -13.91 -8.94
N TRP A 240 -43.12 -15.08 -9.46
CA TRP A 240 -43.78 -16.35 -9.15
C TRP A 240 -43.66 -16.74 -7.68
N GLN A 241 -42.48 -16.54 -7.07
CA GLN A 241 -42.30 -16.80 -5.64
C GLN A 241 -43.12 -15.85 -4.77
N LEU A 242 -43.18 -14.57 -5.15
CA LEU A 242 -44.05 -13.57 -4.51
C LEU A 242 -45.53 -13.94 -4.62
N TYR A 243 -45.96 -14.43 -5.78
CA TYR A 243 -47.33 -14.91 -5.99
C TYR A 243 -47.64 -16.09 -5.08
N LYS A 244 -46.80 -17.12 -5.06
CA LYS A 244 -46.97 -18.29 -4.17
C LYS A 244 -47.10 -17.87 -2.71
N LEU A 245 -46.15 -17.06 -2.23
CA LEU A 245 -46.15 -16.58 -0.85
C LEU A 245 -47.42 -15.78 -0.53
N SER A 246 -47.88 -14.95 -1.46
CA SER A 246 -49.13 -14.18 -1.31
C SER A 246 -50.36 -15.08 -1.27
N THR A 247 -50.43 -16.10 -2.13
CA THR A 247 -51.54 -17.06 -2.16
C THR A 247 -51.58 -17.95 -0.93
N GLU A 248 -50.43 -18.45 -0.46
CA GLU A 248 -50.33 -19.23 0.78
C GLU A 248 -50.74 -18.38 1.98
N PHE A 249 -50.31 -17.13 2.04
CA PHE A 249 -50.73 -16.20 3.09
C PHE A 249 -52.24 -15.93 3.05
N TYR A 250 -52.81 -15.69 1.87
CA TYR A 250 -54.23 -15.35 1.74
C TYR A 250 -55.16 -16.56 1.93
N LEU A 251 -54.80 -17.73 1.38
CA LEU A 251 -55.55 -18.97 1.56
C LEU A 251 -55.40 -19.52 2.98
N GLY A 252 -54.21 -19.43 3.57
CA GLY A 252 -53.98 -19.78 4.99
C GLY A 252 -54.78 -18.88 5.93
N LYS A 253 -54.99 -17.61 5.58
CA LYS A 253 -55.84 -16.68 6.34
C LYS A 253 -57.34 -16.96 6.15
N LYS A 254 -57.78 -17.41 4.97
CA LYS A 254 -59.19 -17.68 4.66
C LYS A 254 -59.68 -19.06 5.17
N ASN A 255 -58.78 -20.05 5.27
CA ASN A 255 -59.10 -21.41 5.75
C ASN A 255 -58.68 -21.68 7.20
N ARG A 256 -58.62 -20.65 8.06
CA ARG A 256 -58.40 -20.86 9.50
C ARG A 256 -59.58 -21.59 10.19
N GLU A 257 -60.70 -21.78 9.49
CA GLU A 257 -61.89 -22.51 9.98
C GLU A 257 -62.10 -23.90 9.34
N THR A 258 -61.22 -24.37 8.45
CA THR A 258 -61.25 -25.77 7.99
C THR A 258 -60.00 -26.49 8.48
N VAL A 259 -59.94 -26.66 9.80
CA VAL A 259 -59.12 -27.68 10.45
C VAL A 259 -59.79 -29.04 10.15
N PRO A 260 -59.16 -29.98 9.43
CA PRO A 260 -59.68 -31.35 9.41
C PRO A 260 -59.51 -31.92 10.81
N CYS A 261 -60.63 -32.29 11.44
CA CYS A 261 -60.69 -32.82 12.79
C CYS A 261 -59.75 -34.00 13.05
N GLU A 262 -59.29 -34.05 14.28
CA GLU A 262 -58.63 -35.16 14.96
C GLU A 262 -59.38 -36.49 14.77
N ARG A 263 -58.62 -37.57 14.48
CA ARG A 263 -58.97 -39.00 14.64
C ARG A 263 -60.27 -39.52 13.98
N CYS A 264 -60.08 -40.32 12.92
CA CYS A 264 -60.87 -41.53 12.71
C CYS A 264 -59.95 -42.75 12.80
N SER A 265 -60.29 -43.64 13.72
CA SER A 265 -59.57 -44.84 14.16
C SER A 265 -59.79 -46.03 13.24
N GLY A 266 -58.80 -46.93 13.16
CA GLY A 266 -59.06 -48.37 13.17
C GLY A 266 -58.46 -49.25 12.07
N ALA A 267 -57.60 -50.17 12.52
CA ALA A 267 -57.32 -51.51 11.98
C ALA A 267 -56.32 -51.68 10.82
N GLY A 268 -55.16 -52.27 11.14
CA GLY A 268 -54.30 -53.00 10.21
C GLY A 268 -52.80 -52.82 10.44
N GLN A 269 -52.23 -53.59 11.37
CA GLN A 269 -50.78 -53.86 11.44
C GLN A 269 -50.25 -54.32 10.07
N VAL A 270 -49.06 -53.86 9.66
CA VAL A 270 -47.87 -54.71 9.47
C VAL A 270 -46.63 -53.85 9.71
N ASN A 271 -45.70 -54.43 10.47
CA ASN A 271 -44.43 -53.90 10.91
C ASN A 271 -43.53 -53.42 9.76
N ASP A 272 -42.75 -52.37 9.99
CA ASP A 272 -41.30 -52.55 10.03
C ASP A 272 -40.63 -51.50 10.93
N SER A 273 -39.73 -52.03 11.74
CA SER A 273 -39.10 -51.44 12.92
C SER A 273 -38.06 -50.37 12.60
N VAL A 274 -38.12 -49.26 13.33
CA VAL A 274 -36.96 -48.39 13.60
C VAL A 274 -36.44 -48.76 14.99
N PRO A 275 -35.11 -48.79 15.19
CA PRO A 275 -34.57 -47.92 16.24
C PRO A 275 -33.32 -47.13 15.79
N PRO A 276 -32.93 -46.12 16.59
CA PRO A 276 -32.37 -44.87 16.09
C PRO A 276 -30.87 -44.73 16.41
N SER A 277 -30.23 -43.76 15.75
CA SER A 277 -29.29 -42.77 16.33
C SER A 277 -28.29 -42.28 15.28
N MET A 278 -28.29 -40.97 15.01
CA MET A 278 -27.10 -40.27 14.54
C MET A 278 -26.87 -39.08 15.47
N PRO A 279 -25.69 -38.96 16.10
CA PRO A 279 -25.25 -37.70 16.66
C PRO A 279 -24.68 -36.80 15.56
N SER A 280 -24.89 -35.51 15.80
CA SER A 280 -24.19 -34.36 15.26
C SER A 280 -22.67 -34.55 15.04
N GLN A 281 -22.14 -34.13 13.89
CA GLN A 281 -20.89 -33.39 13.87
C GLN A 281 -20.69 -32.57 12.59
N GLU A 282 -19.99 -31.47 12.80
CA GLU A 282 -19.75 -30.32 11.93
C GLU A 282 -18.99 -30.62 10.65
N SER A 283 -19.26 -29.74 9.69
CA SER A 283 -18.48 -29.38 8.52
C SER A 283 -16.96 -29.40 8.72
N GLY A 284 -16.29 -30.33 8.03
CA GLY A 284 -14.87 -30.28 7.68
C GLY A 284 -14.72 -30.51 6.17
N LEU A 285 -14.24 -29.49 5.46
CA LEU A 285 -13.93 -29.52 4.03
C LEU A 285 -12.61 -30.27 3.82
N GLU A 286 -12.68 -31.45 3.21
CA GLU A 286 -11.51 -32.21 2.74
C GLU A 286 -10.94 -31.62 1.43
N TYR A 287 -9.62 -31.59 1.41
CA TYR A 287 -8.72 -31.25 0.30
C TYR A 287 -8.84 -32.26 -0.85
N PHE A 288 -8.86 -31.76 -2.10
CA PHE A 288 -8.48 -32.54 -3.28
C PHE A 288 -7.18 -31.97 -3.88
N PRO A 289 -6.17 -32.82 -4.21
CA PRO A 289 -4.91 -32.38 -4.80
C PRO A 289 -5.03 -32.30 -6.33
N LEU A 290 -4.47 -31.26 -6.94
CA LEU A 290 -4.19 -31.22 -8.37
C LEU A 290 -2.67 -31.23 -8.62
N VAL A 291 -2.29 -32.24 -9.39
CA VAL A 291 -0.95 -32.67 -9.78
C VAL A 291 -0.37 -31.70 -10.80
N ASN A 292 0.88 -31.28 -10.56
CA ASN A 292 1.74 -30.61 -11.54
C ASN A 292 2.39 -31.63 -12.48
N THR A 293 2.35 -31.36 -13.79
CA THR A 293 3.37 -31.81 -14.74
C THR A 293 3.63 -30.71 -15.76
N PRO A 294 4.91 -30.38 -16.02
CA PRO A 294 5.34 -29.93 -17.33
C PRO A 294 6.23 -31.00 -17.97
N GLY A 295 5.79 -31.54 -19.10
CA GLY A 295 6.63 -32.31 -19.99
C GLY A 295 7.44 -31.36 -20.88
N GLN A 296 8.76 -31.48 -20.84
CA GLN A 296 9.64 -31.03 -21.91
C GLN A 296 10.76 -32.07 -22.06
N SER A 297 10.74 -32.78 -23.18
CA SER A 297 11.74 -33.75 -23.59
C SER A 297 12.60 -33.19 -24.73
N GLU A 298 13.84 -33.69 -24.78
CA GLU A 298 14.83 -33.64 -25.86
C GLU A 298 15.69 -32.36 -25.93
N GLY A 299 17.01 -32.41 -26.06
CA GLY A 299 17.94 -33.51 -26.26
C GLY A 299 19.37 -32.96 -26.33
N LEU A 300 20.31 -33.72 -25.78
CA LEU A 300 21.74 -33.46 -25.73
C LEU A 300 22.41 -33.94 -27.04
N LEU A 301 23.08 -33.07 -27.80
CA LEU A 301 24.15 -33.50 -28.74
C LEU A 301 25.28 -32.47 -28.84
N THR A 302 26.48 -33.02 -28.71
CA THR A 302 27.84 -32.48 -28.84
C THR A 302 28.22 -32.05 -30.26
N GLY A 303 29.19 -31.13 -30.41
CA GLY A 303 30.02 -31.04 -31.63
C GLY A 303 30.74 -29.72 -31.91
N SER A 304 32.07 -29.72 -31.80
CA SER A 304 33.00 -28.67 -32.25
C SER A 304 33.02 -28.46 -33.78
N ARG A 305 33.34 -27.24 -34.25
CA ARG A 305 34.58 -26.86 -35.00
C ARG A 305 34.42 -25.57 -35.84
N VAL A 306 35.57 -24.90 -35.96
CA VAL A 306 36.03 -23.80 -36.84
C VAL A 306 35.61 -22.39 -36.44
#